data_AF-A0A382W932-F1
#
_entry.id   AF-A0A382W932-F1
#
_cell.length_a   1.000
_cell.length_b   1.000
_cell.length_c   1.000
_cell.angle_alpha   90.00
_cell.angle_beta   90.00
_cell.angle_gamma   90.00
#
_symmetry.space_group_name_H-M   'P 1'
#
loop_
_entity.id
_entity.type
_entity.pdbx_description
1 polymer ?
#
loop_
_entity_poly.entity_id
_entity_poly.type
_entity_poly.pdbx_seq_one_letter_code
_entity_poly.pdbx_strand_id
1 'polypeptide(L)'
;MNKIITIDGPSGVGKGTLAMSLAKKLKWNFLNSGSLYRILAYLADQQEIRHSNTESLVNLTKNLSVVFEINNNELIVVLNNKNISDLIQTEDCAKKASIIASNNVVRKALIK
;
A
#
# COMPACT_ATOMS: atom_id res chain seq x y z
N MET A 1 18.00 7.82 -16.68
CA MET A 1 16.59 8.23 -16.44
C MET A 1 15.78 6.98 -16.17
N ASN A 2 15.24 6.80 -14.97
CA ASN A 2 14.34 5.67 -14.69
C ASN A 2 12.96 6.01 -15.24
N LYS A 3 12.42 5.13 -16.09
CA LYS A 3 11.07 5.30 -16.66
C LYS A 3 10.03 4.84 -15.63
N ILE A 4 8.88 5.52 -15.59
CA ILE A 4 7.74 5.18 -14.72
C ILE A 4 6.52 4.95 -15.61
N ILE A 5 5.75 3.90 -15.31
CA ILE A 5 4.45 3.63 -15.93
C ILE A 5 3.40 3.67 -14.83
N THR A 6 2.36 4.49 -15.02
CA THR A 6 1.20 4.58 -14.11
C THR A 6 -0.02 3.92 -14.76
N ILE A 7 -0.84 3.24 -13.97
CA ILE A 7 -2.07 2.58 -14.42
C ILE A 7 -3.22 2.97 -13.49
N ASP A 8 -4.07 3.87 -13.95
CA ASP A 8 -5.17 4.46 -13.19
C ASP A 8 -6.55 4.04 -13.72
N GLY A 9 -7.57 4.16 -12.86
CA GLY A 9 -8.96 3.79 -13.18
C GLY A 9 -9.75 3.26 -11.97
N PRO A 10 -11.06 3.03 -12.10
CA PRO A 10 -11.93 2.65 -10.99
C PRO A 10 -11.60 1.28 -10.39
N SER A 11 -12.11 0.98 -9.19
CA SER A 11 -11.88 -0.32 -8.54
C SER A 11 -12.46 -1.47 -9.38
N GLY A 12 -11.88 -2.67 -9.30
CA GLY A 12 -12.39 -3.87 -9.96
C GLY A 12 -12.09 -4.03 -11.46
N VAL A 13 -11.59 -3.01 -12.16
CA VAL A 13 -11.32 -3.09 -13.62
C VAL A 13 -10.04 -3.82 -14.03
N GLY A 14 -9.38 -4.54 -13.10
CA GLY A 14 -8.19 -5.34 -13.42
C GLY A 14 -6.85 -4.60 -13.47
N LYS A 15 -6.77 -3.34 -13.01
CA LYS A 15 -5.53 -2.53 -13.03
C LYS A 15 -4.34 -3.22 -12.38
N GLY A 16 -4.54 -3.81 -11.21
CA GLY A 16 -3.50 -4.51 -10.46
C GLY A 16 -2.93 -5.69 -11.26
N THR A 17 -3.82 -6.48 -11.87
CA THR A 17 -3.46 -7.60 -12.75
C THR A 17 -2.66 -7.14 -13.96
N LEU A 18 -3.11 -6.08 -14.66
CA LEU A 18 -2.40 -5.51 -15.80
C LEU A 18 -1.02 -4.97 -15.40
N ALA A 19 -0.97 -4.15 -14.35
CA ALA A 19 0.25 -3.54 -13.86
C ALA A 19 1.29 -4.59 -13.44
N MET A 20 0.84 -5.67 -12.79
CA MET A 20 1.71 -6.77 -12.38
C MET A 20 2.23 -7.56 -13.58
N SER A 21 1.37 -7.86 -14.55
CA SER A 21 1.77 -8.53 -15.80
C SER A 21 2.82 -7.71 -16.56
N LEU A 22 2.63 -6.38 -16.62
CA LEU A 22 3.56 -5.47 -17.27
C LEU A 22 4.90 -5.39 -16.53
N ALA A 23 4.88 -5.26 -15.21
CA ALA A 23 6.09 -5.22 -14.39
C ALA A 23 6.93 -6.51 -14.55
N LYS A 24 6.28 -7.68 -14.54
CA LYS A 24 6.95 -8.97 -14.82
C LYS A 24 7.59 -8.99 -16.20
N LYS A 25 6.84 -8.62 -17.24
CA LYS A 25 7.32 -8.63 -18.63
C LYS A 25 8.53 -7.70 -18.83
N LEU A 26 8.53 -6.56 -18.15
CA LEU A 26 9.61 -5.57 -18.24
C LEU A 26 10.76 -5.82 -17.25
N LYS A 27 10.60 -6.76 -16.29
CA LYS A 27 11.50 -6.95 -15.14
C LYS A 27 11.67 -5.66 -14.33
N TRP A 28 10.58 -4.94 -14.11
CA TRP A 28 10.56 -3.69 -13.36
C TRP A 28 10.00 -3.87 -11.97
N ASN A 29 10.36 -2.93 -11.09
CA ASN A 29 9.73 -2.80 -9.78
C ASN A 29 8.24 -2.52 -9.94
N PHE A 30 7.44 -3.02 -9.01
CA PHE A 30 6.01 -2.82 -8.97
C PHE A 30 5.63 -2.16 -7.65
N LEU A 31 4.80 -1.12 -7.73
CA LEU A 31 4.27 -0.41 -6.59
C LEU A 31 2.75 -0.35 -6.69
N ASN A 32 2.06 -0.77 -5.63
CA ASN A 32 0.63 -0.57 -5.46
C ASN A 32 0.39 0.51 -4.41
N SER A 33 0.04 1.72 -4.84
CA SER A 33 -0.23 2.84 -3.95
C SER A 33 -1.36 2.55 -2.95
N GLY A 34 -2.36 1.77 -3.35
CA GLY A 34 -3.45 1.35 -2.47
C GLY A 34 -2.98 0.46 -1.31
N SER A 35 -1.95 -0.36 -1.54
CA SER A 35 -1.37 -1.20 -0.48
C SER A 35 -0.69 -0.37 0.60
N LEU A 36 -0.04 0.75 0.27
CA LEU A 36 0.62 1.60 1.28
C LEU A 36 -0.36 2.12 2.34
N TYR A 37 -1.56 2.57 1.92
CA TYR A 37 -2.58 3.03 2.86
C TYR A 37 -3.15 1.89 3.70
N ARG A 38 -3.29 0.69 3.12
CA ARG A 38 -3.75 -0.51 3.84
C ARG A 38 -2.71 -0.99 4.87
N ILE A 39 -1.42 -0.90 4.53
CA ILE A 39 -0.32 -1.18 5.47
C ILE A 39 -0.37 -0.21 6.66
N LEU A 40 -0.60 1.08 6.40
CA LEU A 40 -0.71 2.08 7.47
C LEU A 40 -1.95 1.85 8.34
N ALA A 41 -3.09 1.48 7.75
CA ALA A 41 -4.30 1.10 8.49
C ALA A 41 -4.04 -0.12 9.37
N TYR A 42 -3.43 -1.18 8.81
CA TYR A 42 -3.04 -2.37 9.54
C TYR A 42 -2.12 -2.04 10.73
N LEU A 43 -1.10 -1.22 10.53
CA LEU A 43 -0.20 -0.79 11.62
C LEU A 43 -0.91 0.03 12.69
N ALA A 44 -1.82 0.91 12.29
CA ALA A 44 -2.60 1.70 13.23
C ALA A 44 -3.46 0.79 14.11
N ASP A 45 -4.13 -0.21 13.53
CA ASP A 45 -4.89 -1.22 14.29
C ASP A 45 -4.00 -2.01 15.25
N GLN A 46 -2.82 -2.46 14.81
CA GLN A 46 -1.88 -3.21 15.66
C GLN A 46 -1.34 -2.39 16.85
N GLN A 47 -1.34 -1.06 16.74
CA GLN A 47 -0.87 -0.14 17.79
C GLN A 47 -2.02 0.61 18.48
N GLU A 48 -3.27 0.19 18.26
CA GLU A 48 -4.48 0.81 18.81
C GLU A 48 -4.59 2.33 18.54
N ILE A 49 -4.01 2.78 17.43
CA ILE A 49 -4.06 4.17 16.98
C ILE A 49 -5.36 4.40 16.21
N ARG A 50 -6.12 5.42 16.62
CA ARG A 50 -7.31 5.86 15.89
C ARG A 50 -6.92 6.35 14.49
N HIS A 51 -7.62 5.87 13.47
CA HIS A 51 -7.45 6.28 12.06
C HIS A 51 -7.72 7.78 11.79
N SER A 52 -8.33 8.50 12.73
CA SER A 52 -8.50 9.95 12.69
C SER A 52 -7.34 10.73 13.32
N ASN A 53 -6.46 10.07 14.06
CA ASN A 53 -5.31 10.70 14.70
C ASN A 53 -4.19 10.92 13.68
N THR A 54 -4.25 12.07 13.01
CA THR A 54 -3.32 12.46 11.95
C THR A 54 -1.86 12.42 12.41
N GLU A 55 -1.57 12.93 13.60
CA GLU A 55 -0.19 13.04 14.09
C GLU A 55 0.43 11.66 14.33
N SER A 56 -0.29 10.77 15.01
CA SER A 56 0.17 9.40 15.24
C SER A 56 0.34 8.63 13.93
N LEU A 57 -0.59 8.80 12.97
CA LEU A 57 -0.45 8.19 11.64
C LEU A 57 0.77 8.71 10.87
N VAL A 58 1.04 10.01 10.91
CA VAL A 58 2.26 10.59 10.31
C VAL A 58 3.52 10.04 10.99
N ASN A 59 3.50 9.81 12.29
CA ASN A 59 4.65 9.24 12.98
C ASN A 59 4.91 7.78 12.57
N LEU A 60 3.85 6.99 12.33
CA LEU A 60 3.98 5.62 11.82
C LEU A 60 4.65 5.57 10.44
N THR A 61 4.47 6.58 9.57
CA THR A 61 5.07 6.55 8.23
C THR A 61 6.59 6.68 8.23
N LYS A 62 7.19 7.25 9.29
CA LYS A 62 8.64 7.52 9.35
C LYS A 62 9.51 6.25 9.35
N ASN A 63 9.00 5.15 9.88
CA ASN A 63 9.74 3.91 10.06
C ASN A 63 9.12 2.74 9.28
N LEU A 64 8.46 3.05 8.15
CA LEU A 64 7.75 2.05 7.35
C LEU A 64 8.73 1.26 6.48
N SER A 65 9.23 0.12 6.96
CA SER A 65 10.05 -0.79 6.16
C SER A 65 9.16 -1.78 5.42
N VAL A 66 8.86 -1.44 4.16
CA VAL A 66 7.98 -2.23 3.28
C VAL A 66 8.71 -2.66 2.02
N VAL A 67 8.55 -3.94 1.68
CA VAL A 67 9.01 -4.51 0.43
C VAL A 67 7.81 -5.04 -0.35
N PHE A 68 7.75 -4.71 -1.64
CA PHE A 68 6.79 -5.23 -2.61
C PHE A 68 7.51 -6.19 -3.54
N GLU A 69 7.12 -7.46 -3.50
CA GLU A 69 7.69 -8.49 -4.38
C GLU A 69 6.59 -9.11 -5.22
N ILE A 70 6.93 -9.54 -6.43
CA ILE A 70 6.02 -10.33 -7.24
C ILE A 70 6.49 -11.77 -7.23
N ASN A 71 5.69 -12.67 -6.65
CA ASN A 71 5.95 -14.11 -6.64
C ASN A 71 4.75 -14.86 -7.23
N ASN A 72 4.95 -15.84 -8.10
CA ASN A 72 3.88 -16.68 -8.66
C ASN A 72 2.62 -15.96 -9.22
N ASN A 73 2.76 -14.72 -9.71
CA ASN A 73 1.66 -13.85 -10.21
C ASN A 73 0.83 -13.18 -9.10
N GLU A 74 1.39 -13.12 -7.89
CA GLU A 74 0.81 -12.46 -6.75
C GLU A 74 1.76 -11.38 -6.24
N LEU A 75 1.17 -10.32 -5.70
CA LEU A 75 1.90 -9.29 -4.98
C LEU A 75 2.10 -9.75 -3.55
N ILE A 76 3.35 -9.97 -3.17
CA ILE A 76 3.74 -10.22 -1.79
C ILE A 76 4.13 -8.88 -1.16
N VAL A 77 3.48 -8.56 -0.04
CA VAL A 77 3.77 -7.38 0.76
C VAL A 77 4.41 -7.81 2.07
N VAL A 78 5.68 -7.45 2.24
CA VAL A 78 6.44 -7.73 3.45
C VAL A 78 6.62 -6.43 4.22
N LEU A 79 6.18 -6.43 5.49
CA LEU A 79 6.36 -5.33 6.44
C LEU A 79 7.20 -5.83 7.60
N ASN A 80 8.33 -5.19 7.88
CA ASN A 80 9.22 -5.57 8.98
C ASN A 80 9.54 -7.09 8.99
N ASN A 81 9.91 -7.64 7.83
CA ASN A 81 10.19 -9.06 7.60
C ASN A 81 9.00 -10.03 7.79
N LYS A 82 7.78 -9.51 7.90
CA LYS A 82 6.55 -10.32 7.99
C LYS A 82 5.71 -10.16 6.72
N ASN A 83 5.32 -11.29 6.11
CA ASN A 83 4.33 -11.28 5.04
C ASN A 83 2.95 -10.89 5.61
N ILE A 84 2.39 -9.80 5.11
CA ILE A 84 1.09 -9.26 5.53
C ILE A 84 0.08 -9.20 4.38
N SER A 85 0.37 -9.85 3.25
CA SER A 85 -0.38 -9.73 1.99
C SER A 85 -1.88 -9.99 2.19
N ASP A 86 -2.23 -11.05 2.91
CA ASP A 86 -3.64 -11.41 3.14
C ASP A 86 -4.30 -10.50 4.18
N LEU A 87 -3.52 -10.07 5.19
CA LEU A 87 -4.01 -9.21 6.28
C LEU A 87 -4.48 -7.84 5.76
N ILE A 88 -3.83 -7.33 4.71
CA ILE A 88 -4.17 -6.03 4.12
C ILE A 88 -5.19 -6.11 2.99
N GLN A 89 -5.56 -7.31 2.53
CA GLN A 89 -6.51 -7.49 1.42
C GLN A 89 -7.97 -7.44 1.86
N THR A 90 -8.25 -7.50 3.16
CA THR A 90 -9.60 -7.51 3.72
C THR A 90 -10.39 -6.24 3.38
N GLU A 91 -11.73 -6.37 3.30
CA GLU A 91 -12.62 -5.24 3.04
C GLU A 91 -12.57 -4.20 4.17
N ASP A 92 -12.45 -4.66 5.42
CA ASP A 92 -12.31 -3.78 6.59
C ASP A 92 -11.04 -2.92 6.51
N CYS A 93 -9.90 -3.54 6.18
CA CYS A 93 -8.64 -2.82 5.98
C CYS A 93 -8.75 -1.83 4.81
N ALA A 94 -9.44 -2.20 3.72
CA ALA A 94 -9.70 -1.30 2.60
C ALA A 94 -10.55 -0.08 3.00
N LYS A 95 -11.58 -0.26 3.84
CA LYS A 95 -12.42 0.84 4.36
C LYS A 95 -11.59 1.80 5.22
N LYS A 96 -10.80 1.26 6.16
CA LYS A 96 -9.90 2.05 7.02
C LYS A 96 -8.83 2.79 6.22
N ALA A 97 -8.25 2.14 5.21
CA ALA A 97 -7.31 2.75 4.29
C ALA A 97 -7.92 3.93 3.52
N SER A 98 -9.20 3.85 3.13
CA SER A 98 -9.92 4.95 2.47
C SER A 98 -10.03 6.19 3.38
N ILE A 99 -10.33 5.98 4.67
CA ILE A 99 -10.38 7.06 5.67
C ILE A 99 -9.00 7.74 5.75
N ILE A 100 -7.93 6.95 5.91
CA ILE A 100 -6.55 7.47 5.96
C ILE A 100 -6.20 8.21 4.66
N ALA A 101 -6.54 7.65 3.50
CA ALA A 101 -6.20 8.20 2.19
C ALA A 101 -6.93 9.51 1.88
N SER A 102 -8.01 9.84 2.60
CA SER A 102 -8.70 11.14 2.51
C SER A 102 -7.95 12.26 3.24
N ASN A 103 -7.02 11.93 4.14
CA ASN A 103 -6.25 12.90 4.91
C ASN A 103 -5.00 13.35 4.14
N ASN A 104 -5.03 14.58 3.63
CA ASN A 104 -3.94 15.15 2.84
C ASN A 104 -2.59 15.22 3.57
N VAL A 105 -2.58 15.37 4.89
CA VAL A 105 -1.33 15.41 5.68
C VAL A 105 -0.69 14.03 5.69
N VAL A 106 -1.48 12.99 5.93
CA VAL A 106 -1.00 11.61 5.94
C VAL A 106 -0.53 11.17 4.55
N ARG A 107 -1.28 11.50 3.49
CA ARG A 107 -0.87 11.22 2.10
C ARG A 107 0.52 11.77 1.79
N LYS A 108 0.78 13.03 2.19
CA LYS A 108 2.07 13.69 1.95
C LYS A 108 3.20 13.04 2.76
N ALA A 109 2.92 12.54 3.97
CA ALA A 109 3.91 11.86 4.80
C ALA A 109 4.27 10.45 4.30
N LEU A 110 3.38 9.80 3.55
CA LEU A 110 3.55 8.44 3.03
C LEU A 110 4.39 8.37 1.75
N ILE A 111 4.49 9.49 1.01
CA ILE A 111 5.11 9.57 -0.33
C ILE A 111 6.42 10.40 -0.27
N LYS A 112 6.92 10.68 0.94
CA LYS A 112 8.09 11.53 1.15
C LYS A 112 9.40 10.75 1.11
#